data_AF-A0A1Y4HHF6-F1
#
_entry.id   AF-A0A1Y4HHF6-F1
#
_cell.length_a   1.000
_cell.length_b   1.000
_cell.length_c   1.000
_cell.angle_alpha   90.00
_cell.angle_beta   90.00
_cell.angle_gamma   90.00
#
_symmetry.space_group_name_H-M   'P 1'
#
loop_
_entity.id
_entity.type
_entity.pdbx_description
1 polymer ?
#
loop_
_entity_poly.entity_id
_entity_poly.type
_entity_poly.pdbx_seq_one_letter_code
_entity_poly.pdbx_strand_id
1 'polypeptide(L)'
;MPADSSATLKTNGRRCCGMKWKYRTARRRRRRWAAAVILAGMAGALSFCFRPDSGRREPPIRETIAAPAQKDSPDQSAPIPVPLLSQEQLGMPTGCELVSAYMLLEYYGCSMSFEEWIANCVPMQEFWYEDGQLCNLSPWEAFIELPWQDSGYGCYAPVICSAMQQALPNCTVEDVTGQPLAQLCTDYIEEGTPVLVWATMDMVESAEGGVWQTPDGPFEWVANEHCLVLVGADSNHYFFNDPSTGRRVKWEKDLVEERYAELGMQAVVVSAG
;
A
#
# COMPACT_ATOMS: atom_id res chain seq x y z
N MET A 1 39.47 50.92 -23.46
CA MET A 1 39.25 49.99 -24.58
C MET A 1 39.76 48.62 -24.17
N PRO A 2 39.06 47.54 -24.55
CA PRO A 2 38.45 46.54 -23.65
C PRO A 2 39.19 45.18 -23.72
N ALA A 3 38.81 44.05 -23.15
CA ALA A 3 37.62 43.58 -22.42
C ALA A 3 38.00 42.34 -21.59
N ASP A 4 37.40 42.23 -20.41
CA ASP A 4 37.33 41.04 -19.56
C ASP A 4 36.23 40.11 -20.11
N SER A 5 36.47 38.81 -20.24
CA SER A 5 35.52 37.84 -20.81
C SER A 5 35.08 36.84 -19.75
N SER A 6 33.99 37.15 -19.06
CA SER A 6 33.24 36.18 -18.25
C SER A 6 32.30 35.37 -19.15
N ALA A 7 32.53 34.06 -19.22
CA ALA A 7 31.66 33.13 -19.91
C ALA A 7 30.41 32.88 -19.04
N THR A 8 29.28 33.43 -19.47
CA THR A 8 27.96 33.21 -18.88
C THR A 8 27.43 31.85 -19.36
N LEU A 9 27.30 30.90 -18.44
CA LEU A 9 26.54 29.66 -18.64
C LEU A 9 25.05 30.02 -18.82
N LYS A 10 24.56 29.86 -20.05
CA LYS A 10 23.13 29.94 -20.37
C LYS A 10 22.45 28.69 -19.81
N THR A 11 21.70 28.85 -18.73
CA THR A 11 20.76 27.83 -18.27
C THR A 11 19.55 27.82 -19.21
N ASN A 12 19.39 26.72 -19.94
CA ASN A 12 18.22 26.48 -20.79
C ASN A 12 17.03 26.16 -19.89
N GLY A 13 16.23 27.17 -19.56
CA GLY A 13 14.95 27.00 -18.90
C GLY A 13 13.94 26.32 -19.83
N ARG A 14 13.79 25.00 -19.73
CA ARG A 14 12.59 24.32 -20.23
C ARG A 14 11.49 24.51 -19.17
N ARG A 15 10.48 25.29 -19.54
CA ARG A 15 9.28 25.50 -18.75
C ARG A 15 8.49 24.19 -18.75
N CYS A 16 8.35 23.56 -17.58
CA CYS A 16 7.30 22.56 -17.38
C CYS A 16 5.95 23.25 -17.60
N CYS A 17 5.28 22.89 -18.69
CA CYS A 17 3.96 23.42 -18.99
C CYS A 17 2.97 22.74 -18.05
N GLY A 18 2.47 23.50 -17.06
CA GLY A 18 1.43 23.03 -16.14
C GLY A 18 0.15 22.70 -16.90
N MET A 19 -0.03 21.43 -17.25
CA MET A 19 -1.30 20.91 -17.73
C MET A 19 -2.22 20.70 -16.53
N LYS A 20 -3.24 21.57 -16.41
CA LYS A 20 -4.32 21.36 -15.45
C LYS A 20 -5.18 20.18 -15.91
N TRP A 21 -5.08 19.06 -15.20
CA TRP A 21 -5.84 17.86 -15.48
C TRP A 21 -7.31 18.05 -15.04
N LYS A 22 -8.25 17.75 -15.95
CA LYS A 22 -9.69 17.70 -15.64
C LYS A 22 -10.07 16.26 -15.32
N TYR A 23 -10.24 15.96 -14.03
CA TYR A 23 -10.79 14.70 -13.55
C TYR A 23 -12.14 14.40 -14.23
N ARG A 24 -12.26 13.23 -14.88
CA ARG A 24 -13.53 12.73 -15.43
C ARG A 24 -14.01 11.57 -14.57
N THR A 25 -15.09 11.79 -13.83
CA THR A 25 -15.73 10.75 -13.02
C THR A 25 -16.21 9.58 -13.90
N ALA A 26 -15.53 8.44 -13.84
CA ALA A 26 -15.93 7.23 -14.54
C ALA A 26 -16.98 6.47 -13.70
N ARG A 27 -18.25 6.88 -13.80
CA ARG A 27 -19.35 6.10 -13.22
C ARG A 27 -19.57 4.82 -14.04
N ARG A 28 -19.00 3.68 -13.62
CA ARG A 28 -19.28 2.37 -14.25
C ARG A 28 -20.10 1.43 -13.35
N ARG A 29 -21.02 0.72 -14.01
CA ARG A 29 -22.05 -0.16 -13.45
C ARG A 29 -21.45 -1.43 -12.84
N ARG A 30 -21.86 -1.75 -11.60
CA ARG A 30 -21.58 -3.00 -10.88
C ARG A 30 -21.91 -4.23 -11.74
N ARG A 31 -20.94 -5.11 -11.98
CA ARG A 31 -21.17 -6.49 -12.42
C ARG A 31 -21.04 -7.40 -11.19
N ARG A 32 -22.16 -8.00 -10.77
CA ARG A 32 -22.22 -8.95 -9.65
C ARG A 32 -21.78 -10.32 -10.16
N TRP A 33 -20.72 -10.89 -9.59
CA TRP A 33 -20.38 -12.30 -9.77
C TRP A 33 -21.20 -13.13 -8.78
N ALA A 34 -21.97 -14.09 -9.28
CA ALA A 34 -22.67 -15.08 -8.46
C ALA A 34 -21.76 -16.31 -8.30
N ALA A 35 -21.39 -16.64 -7.07
CA ALA A 35 -20.70 -17.89 -6.75
C ALA A 35 -21.70 -19.06 -6.78
N ALA A 36 -21.41 -20.08 -7.57
CA ALA A 36 -22.19 -21.32 -7.61
C ALA A 36 -21.69 -22.28 -6.50
N VAL A 37 -22.59 -22.65 -5.60
CA VAL A 37 -22.40 -23.74 -4.62
C VAL A 37 -22.95 -25.02 -5.23
N ILE A 38 -22.13 -26.06 -5.35
CA ILE A 38 -22.56 -27.41 -5.75
C ILE A 38 -22.73 -28.26 -4.48
N LEU A 39 -23.93 -28.79 -4.30
CA LEU A 39 -24.32 -29.74 -3.26
C LEU A 39 -25.00 -30.95 -3.94
N ALA A 40 -24.66 -32.15 -3.45
CA ALA A 40 -25.34 -33.47 -3.54
C ALA A 40 -24.37 -34.58 -3.98
N GLY A 41 -24.39 -35.81 -3.46
CA GLY A 41 -25.31 -36.47 -2.54
C GLY A 41 -24.85 -37.91 -2.22
N MET A 42 -25.45 -38.49 -1.17
CA MET A 42 -25.24 -39.85 -0.64
C MET A 42 -25.82 -40.97 -1.52
N ALA A 43 -25.30 -42.21 -1.42
CA ALA A 43 -26.09 -43.41 -1.03
C ALA A 43 -25.32 -44.76 -1.13
N GLY A 44 -25.64 -45.66 -0.18
CA GLY A 44 -25.57 -47.13 -0.31
C GLY A 44 -24.38 -47.82 0.39
N ALA A 45 -24.48 -48.96 1.08
CA ALA A 45 -25.59 -49.82 1.49
C ALA A 45 -25.07 -50.77 2.60
N LEU A 46 -26.00 -51.31 3.41
CA LEU A 46 -25.76 -52.22 4.53
C LEU A 46 -25.12 -53.57 4.13
N SER A 47 -24.31 -54.12 5.03
CA SER A 47 -24.26 -55.58 5.26
C SER A 47 -23.91 -55.88 6.72
N PHE A 48 -24.86 -56.55 7.37
CA PHE A 48 -24.83 -56.99 8.75
C PHE A 48 -24.27 -58.41 8.78
N CYS A 49 -23.21 -58.66 9.54
CA CYS A 49 -22.80 -60.02 9.92
C CYS A 49 -22.47 -60.03 11.41
N PHE A 50 -23.35 -60.71 12.15
CA PHE A 50 -23.23 -61.06 13.56
C PHE A 50 -22.12 -62.10 13.79
N ARG A 51 -21.34 -61.96 14.87
CA ARG A 51 -20.99 -63.03 15.84
C ARG A 51 -20.12 -62.48 17.00
N PRO A 52 -20.00 -63.19 18.14
CA PRO A 52 -20.11 -62.59 19.46
C PRO A 52 -18.79 -62.55 20.26
N ASP A 53 -18.84 -61.67 21.26
CA ASP A 53 -18.18 -61.63 22.57
C ASP A 53 -17.02 -62.59 22.89
N SER A 54 -15.88 -62.00 23.24
CA SER A 54 -15.09 -62.46 24.40
C SER A 54 -14.13 -61.34 24.82
N GLY A 55 -14.22 -60.93 26.08
CA GLY A 55 -13.67 -59.68 26.58
C GLY A 55 -12.15 -59.52 26.55
N ARG A 56 -11.73 -58.26 26.73
CA ARG A 56 -10.44 -57.87 27.32
C ARG A 56 -10.42 -56.37 27.61
N ARG A 57 -10.40 -56.07 28.93
CA ARG A 57 -9.70 -55.00 29.65
C ARG A 57 -9.65 -53.61 28.99
N GLU A 58 -10.37 -52.66 29.59
CA GLU A 58 -10.12 -51.22 29.42
C GLU A 58 -8.67 -50.86 29.79
N PRO A 59 -7.94 -50.09 28.96
CA PRO A 59 -6.71 -49.44 29.37
C PRO A 59 -7.03 -48.14 30.16
N PRO A 60 -6.13 -47.70 31.04
CA PRO A 60 -6.41 -46.65 32.01
C PRO A 60 -6.47 -45.27 31.33
N ILE A 61 -7.29 -44.41 31.94
CA ILE A 61 -7.44 -42.98 31.65
C ILE A 61 -6.04 -42.35 31.66
N ARG A 62 -5.56 -41.95 30.49
CA ARG A 62 -4.42 -41.04 30.38
C ARG A 62 -4.96 -39.65 30.61
N GLU A 63 -4.66 -39.07 31.76
CA GLU A 63 -4.82 -37.63 31.99
C GLU A 63 -4.14 -36.90 30.84
N THR A 64 -4.95 -36.30 29.96
CA THR A 64 -4.50 -35.25 29.07
C THR A 64 -4.15 -34.08 29.96
N ILE A 65 -2.87 -33.97 30.31
CA ILE A 65 -2.31 -32.72 30.85
C ILE A 65 -2.57 -31.69 29.76
N ALA A 66 -3.57 -30.84 29.99
CA ALA A 66 -3.84 -29.69 29.16
C ALA A 66 -2.53 -28.90 29.05
N ALA A 67 -2.13 -28.61 27.81
CA ALA A 67 -1.10 -27.61 27.57
C ALA A 67 -1.51 -26.33 28.33
N PRO A 68 -0.58 -25.65 29.01
CA PRO A 68 -0.94 -24.43 29.72
C PRO A 68 -1.52 -23.45 28.71
N ALA A 69 -2.73 -22.96 29.01
CA ALA A 69 -3.33 -21.85 28.30
C ALA A 69 -2.29 -20.74 28.21
N GLN A 70 -1.97 -20.31 26.98
CA GLN A 70 -1.12 -19.15 26.79
C GLN A 70 -1.77 -18.00 27.54
N LYS A 71 -1.01 -17.50 28.51
CA LYS A 71 -1.36 -16.36 29.33
C LYS A 71 -1.36 -15.16 28.38
N ASP A 72 -2.53 -14.63 28.06
CA ASP A 72 -2.68 -13.39 27.30
C ASP A 72 -1.73 -12.35 27.87
N SER A 73 -0.73 -11.97 27.08
CA SER A 73 0.22 -10.93 27.42
C SER A 73 -0.55 -9.61 27.55
N PRO A 74 -0.40 -8.87 28.65
CA PRO A 74 -1.04 -7.59 28.80
C PRO A 74 -0.24 -6.57 28.00
N ASP A 75 -0.95 -5.94 27.05
CA ASP A 75 -0.73 -4.64 26.41
C ASP A 75 -0.67 -4.75 24.88
N GLN A 76 -1.85 -4.94 24.27
CA GLN A 76 -2.05 -4.75 22.83
C GLN A 76 -2.88 -3.49 22.67
N SER A 77 -2.26 -2.40 22.22
CA SER A 77 -2.99 -1.21 21.82
C SER A 77 -3.90 -1.57 20.64
N ALA A 78 -5.18 -1.19 20.73
CA ALA A 78 -6.10 -1.39 19.62
C ALA A 78 -5.58 -0.62 18.38
N PRO A 79 -5.71 -1.15 17.15
CA PRO A 79 -5.20 -0.47 15.98
C PRO A 79 -5.80 0.93 15.83
N ILE A 80 -4.96 1.87 15.40
CA ILE A 80 -5.28 3.28 15.23
C ILE A 80 -6.55 3.40 14.34
N PRO A 81 -7.57 4.19 14.75
CA PRO A 81 -8.85 4.27 14.06
C PRO A 81 -8.78 5.20 12.84
N VAL A 82 -7.88 4.92 11.90
CA VAL A 82 -7.76 5.64 10.61
C VAL A 82 -8.98 5.32 9.73
N PRO A 83 -9.59 6.32 9.06
CA PRO A 83 -10.60 6.08 8.03
C PRO A 83 -10.15 5.05 7.01
N LEU A 84 -11.05 4.17 6.59
CA LEU A 84 -10.76 3.09 5.65
C LEU A 84 -11.45 3.36 4.33
N LEU A 85 -10.65 3.51 3.28
CA LEU A 85 -11.11 3.79 1.93
C LEU A 85 -10.74 2.64 0.98
N SER A 86 -11.51 2.50 -0.10
CA SER A 86 -11.30 1.48 -1.13
C SER A 86 -11.02 2.13 -2.46
N GLN A 87 -9.91 1.75 -3.09
CA GLN A 87 -9.51 2.30 -4.39
C GLN A 87 -10.49 1.89 -5.50
N GLU A 88 -11.07 0.69 -5.43
CA GLU A 88 -12.12 0.27 -6.37
C GLU A 88 -13.35 1.18 -6.27
N GLN A 89 -13.79 1.51 -5.05
CA GLN A 89 -14.96 2.36 -4.84
C GLN A 89 -14.75 3.80 -5.29
N LEU A 90 -13.51 4.30 -5.20
CA LEU A 90 -13.10 5.62 -5.67
C LEU A 90 -12.76 5.65 -7.17
N GLY A 91 -12.75 4.50 -7.86
CA GLY A 91 -12.42 4.41 -9.28
C GLY A 91 -10.94 4.62 -9.58
N MET A 92 -10.08 4.17 -8.66
CA MET A 92 -8.62 4.31 -8.69
C MET A 92 -7.93 2.93 -8.76
N PRO A 93 -8.08 2.17 -9.86
CA PRO A 93 -7.50 0.82 -9.99
C PRO A 93 -5.99 0.76 -9.69
N THR A 94 -5.24 1.83 -9.96
CA THR A 94 -3.78 1.90 -9.76
C THR A 94 -3.36 2.97 -8.75
N GLY A 95 -4.30 3.55 -7.99
CA GLY A 95 -4.02 4.67 -7.10
C GLY A 95 -3.84 4.27 -5.63
N CYS A 96 -3.16 3.18 -5.33
CA CYS A 96 -3.03 2.69 -3.95
C CYS A 96 -2.39 3.71 -3.01
N GLU A 97 -1.35 4.39 -3.46
CA GLU A 97 -0.61 5.43 -2.75
C GLU A 97 -1.49 6.65 -2.48
N LEU A 98 -2.29 7.05 -3.48
CA LEU A 98 -3.18 8.19 -3.35
C LEU A 98 -4.31 7.91 -2.36
N VAL A 99 -4.91 6.71 -2.42
CA VAL A 99 -6.00 6.34 -1.53
C VAL A 99 -5.49 6.13 -0.10
N SER A 100 -4.32 5.50 0.07
CA SER A 100 -3.67 5.34 1.37
C SER A 100 -3.22 6.66 1.98
N ALA A 101 -2.62 7.55 1.19
CA ALA A 101 -2.30 8.91 1.63
C ALA A 101 -3.56 9.69 2.03
N TYR A 102 -4.64 9.55 1.27
CA TYR A 102 -5.89 10.26 1.60
C TYR A 102 -6.57 9.72 2.87
N MET A 103 -6.42 8.44 3.21
CA MET A 103 -6.81 7.91 4.53
C MET A 103 -6.10 8.67 5.67
N LEU A 104 -4.81 8.97 5.51
CA LEU A 104 -4.06 9.80 6.47
C LEU A 104 -4.53 11.25 6.44
N LEU A 105 -4.73 11.85 5.26
CA LEU A 105 -5.25 13.22 5.15
C LEU A 105 -6.59 13.38 5.88
N GLU A 106 -7.52 12.44 5.73
CA GLU A 106 -8.77 12.45 6.48
C GLU A 106 -8.56 12.29 7.99
N TYR A 107 -7.65 11.40 8.42
CA TYR A 107 -7.30 11.21 9.82
C TYR A 107 -6.78 12.50 10.49
N TYR A 108 -5.98 13.29 9.76
CA TYR A 108 -5.46 14.58 10.22
C TYR A 108 -6.39 15.78 9.93
N GLY A 109 -7.62 15.52 9.47
CA GLY A 109 -8.64 16.57 9.31
C GLY A 109 -8.43 17.50 8.11
N CYS A 110 -7.84 16.99 7.02
CA CYS A 110 -7.70 17.71 5.76
C CYS A 110 -9.07 18.21 5.25
N SER A 111 -9.11 19.45 4.77
CA SER A 111 -10.34 20.07 4.24
C SER A 111 -10.50 19.91 2.73
N MET A 112 -9.44 19.50 2.00
CA MET A 112 -9.52 19.27 0.56
C MET A 112 -10.27 17.97 0.29
N SER A 113 -11.14 17.96 -0.72
CA SER A 113 -11.65 16.68 -1.25
C SER A 113 -10.55 15.86 -1.92
N PHE A 114 -10.80 14.57 -2.09
CA PHE A 114 -9.88 13.65 -2.76
C PHE A 114 -9.52 14.13 -4.17
N GLU A 115 -10.53 14.57 -4.94
CA GLU A 115 -10.34 15.10 -6.29
C GLU A 115 -9.57 16.42 -6.31
N GLU A 116 -9.81 17.32 -5.36
CA GLU A 116 -9.09 18.58 -5.25
C GLU A 116 -7.63 18.37 -4.87
N TRP A 117 -7.36 17.46 -3.94
CA TRP A 117 -5.99 17.14 -3.53
C TRP A 117 -5.20 16.56 -4.70
N ILE A 118 -5.75 15.56 -5.39
CA ILE A 118 -5.12 14.97 -6.59
C ILE A 118 -4.87 16.04 -7.65
N ALA A 119 -5.88 16.84 -8.01
CA ALA A 119 -5.77 17.78 -9.11
C ALA A 119 -4.79 18.94 -8.87
N ASN A 120 -4.56 19.30 -7.60
CA ASN A 120 -3.77 20.48 -7.25
C ASN A 120 -2.40 20.16 -6.65
N CYS A 121 -2.23 19.00 -6.01
CA CYS A 121 -1.03 18.71 -5.22
C CYS A 121 -0.18 17.56 -5.77
N VAL A 122 -0.75 16.67 -6.59
CA VAL A 122 -0.06 15.46 -7.06
C VAL A 122 0.46 15.68 -8.49
N PRO A 123 1.79 15.75 -8.71
CA PRO A 123 2.34 15.76 -10.06
C PRO A 123 2.11 14.40 -10.73
N MET A 124 1.63 14.41 -11.98
CA MET A 124 1.35 13.21 -12.77
C MET A 124 1.89 13.34 -14.18
N GLN A 125 2.34 12.24 -14.76
CA GLN A 125 2.89 12.22 -16.12
C GLN A 125 2.54 10.93 -16.87
N GLU A 126 1.83 11.08 -17.99
CA GLU A 126 1.64 10.01 -18.98
C GLU A 126 2.92 9.80 -19.80
N PHE A 127 3.14 8.58 -20.27
CA PHE A 127 4.23 8.20 -21.15
C PHE A 127 4.21 9.05 -22.43
N TRP A 128 5.40 9.33 -22.92
CA TRP A 128 5.60 9.86 -24.26
C TRP A 128 6.67 9.05 -24.99
N TYR A 129 6.83 9.33 -26.28
CA TYR A 129 7.90 8.78 -27.09
C TYR A 129 8.85 9.89 -27.52
N GLU A 130 10.15 9.66 -27.34
CA GLU A 130 11.23 10.52 -27.84
C GLU A 130 12.22 9.62 -28.59
N ASP A 131 12.52 9.96 -29.85
CA ASP A 131 13.40 9.18 -30.73
C ASP A 131 13.08 7.66 -30.79
N GLY A 132 11.79 7.31 -30.68
CA GLY A 132 11.31 5.93 -30.71
C GLY A 132 11.46 5.15 -29.40
N GLN A 133 11.94 5.79 -28.34
CA GLN A 133 12.03 5.21 -26.99
C GLN A 133 10.83 5.64 -26.15
N LEU A 134 10.33 4.72 -25.30
CA LEU A 134 9.31 5.02 -24.30
C LEU A 134 9.96 5.81 -23.16
N CYS A 135 9.40 6.98 -22.85
CA CYS A 135 9.95 7.89 -21.86
C CYS A 135 8.89 8.26 -20.81
N ASN A 136 9.34 8.43 -19.57
CA ASN A 136 8.55 9.04 -18.50
C ASN A 136 9.47 9.78 -17.51
N LEU A 137 8.88 10.49 -16.53
CA LEU A 137 9.62 10.94 -15.35
C LEU A 137 9.97 9.75 -14.45
N SER A 138 10.79 10.03 -13.43
CA SER A 138 11.04 9.08 -12.36
C SER A 138 9.81 8.98 -11.44
N PRO A 139 9.45 7.79 -10.93
CA PRO A 139 8.37 7.66 -9.93
C PRO A 139 8.69 8.33 -8.59
N TRP A 140 9.97 8.68 -8.37
CA TRP A 140 10.42 9.54 -7.27
C TRP A 140 10.02 11.02 -7.47
N GLU A 141 9.58 11.42 -8.66
CA GLU A 141 9.28 12.82 -9.04
C GLU A 141 7.81 13.06 -9.40
N ALA A 142 7.12 12.05 -9.93
CA ALA A 142 5.70 12.14 -10.31
C ALA A 142 4.99 10.78 -10.24
N PHE A 143 3.66 10.82 -10.18
CA PHE A 143 2.82 9.68 -10.46
C PHE A 143 2.90 9.31 -11.94
N ILE A 144 3.30 8.07 -12.22
CA ILE A 144 3.53 7.55 -13.56
C ILE A 144 2.22 7.00 -14.10
N GLU A 145 1.79 7.52 -15.25
CA GLU A 145 0.44 7.35 -15.82
C GLU A 145 -0.65 8.00 -14.95
N LEU A 146 -1.88 7.51 -15.04
CA LEU A 146 -3.03 8.06 -14.35
C LEU A 146 -3.68 7.01 -13.45
N PRO A 147 -4.02 7.34 -12.19
CA PRO A 147 -4.49 6.37 -11.19
C PRO A 147 -5.88 5.76 -11.51
N TRP A 148 -6.62 6.39 -12.44
CA TRP A 148 -7.90 5.89 -12.95
C TRP A 148 -7.77 4.96 -14.16
N GLN A 149 -6.54 4.64 -14.59
CA GLN A 149 -6.28 3.69 -15.66
C GLN A 149 -5.81 2.34 -15.09
N ASP A 150 -6.35 1.24 -15.63
CA ASP A 150 -5.96 -0.12 -15.24
C ASP A 150 -4.50 -0.46 -15.60
N SER A 151 -3.90 0.28 -16.54
CA SER A 151 -2.51 0.12 -16.99
C SER A 151 -1.56 1.15 -16.38
N GLY A 152 -2.03 1.91 -15.39
CA GLY A 152 -1.19 2.86 -14.67
C GLY A 152 -0.11 2.16 -13.84
N TYR A 153 0.89 2.94 -13.42
CA TYR A 153 1.92 2.49 -12.50
C TYR A 153 1.62 3.10 -11.13
N GLY A 154 2.44 4.03 -10.67
CA GLY A 154 2.35 4.58 -9.32
C GLY A 154 3.35 5.71 -9.09
N CYS A 155 3.61 6.02 -7.83
CA CYS A 155 4.69 6.91 -7.38
C CYS A 155 5.30 6.43 -6.07
N TYR A 156 6.45 7.01 -5.76
CA TYR A 156 7.21 6.73 -4.55
C TYR A 156 7.06 7.82 -3.50
N ALA A 157 7.54 7.52 -2.29
CA ALA A 157 7.33 8.31 -1.07
C ALA A 157 7.53 9.83 -1.22
N PRO A 158 8.56 10.35 -1.91
CA PRO A 158 8.77 11.80 -2.02
C PRO A 158 7.61 12.54 -2.70
N VAL A 159 6.97 11.92 -3.70
CA VAL A 159 5.83 12.50 -4.41
C VAL A 159 4.65 12.67 -3.47
N ILE A 160 4.33 11.61 -2.71
CA ILE A 160 3.24 11.62 -1.75
C ILE A 160 3.54 12.55 -0.58
N CYS A 161 4.76 12.52 -0.03
CA CYS A 161 5.20 13.40 1.06
C CYS A 161 4.99 14.88 0.69
N SER A 162 5.46 15.29 -0.48
CA SER A 162 5.30 16.66 -1.00
C SER A 162 3.83 17.02 -1.24
N ALA A 163 3.04 16.11 -1.80
CA ALA A 163 1.63 16.33 -2.06
C ALA A 163 0.81 16.44 -0.76
N MET A 164 1.09 15.61 0.25
CA MET A 164 0.44 15.66 1.56
C MET A 164 0.81 16.92 2.34
N GLN A 165 2.07 17.37 2.28
CA GLN A 165 2.51 18.59 2.94
C GLN A 165 1.75 19.84 2.47
N GLN A 166 1.40 19.89 1.18
CA GLN A 166 0.57 20.97 0.61
C GLN A 166 -0.89 20.94 1.13
N ALA A 167 -1.40 19.75 1.46
CA ALA A 167 -2.76 19.56 1.97
C ALA A 167 -2.86 19.79 3.50
N LEU A 168 -1.77 19.59 4.22
CA LEU A 168 -1.68 19.76 5.68
C LEU A 168 -0.64 20.83 6.06
N PRO A 169 -0.90 22.13 5.78
CA PRO A 169 0.08 23.20 6.02
C PRO A 169 0.42 23.44 7.50
N ASN A 170 -0.37 22.88 8.43
CA ASN A 170 -0.15 23.00 9.88
C ASN A 170 0.42 21.73 10.51
N CYS A 171 0.74 20.71 9.70
CA CYS A 171 1.42 19.49 10.14
C CYS A 171 2.79 19.42 9.47
N THR A 172 3.66 18.59 10.02
CA THR A 172 4.90 18.21 9.35
C THR A 172 4.68 16.84 8.71
N VAL A 173 4.93 16.75 7.40
CA VAL A 173 4.92 15.49 6.67
C VAL A 173 6.37 15.12 6.36
N GLU A 174 6.77 13.94 6.81
CA GLU A 174 8.17 13.50 6.75
C GLU A 174 8.28 12.19 5.98
N ASP A 175 9.20 12.16 5.02
CA ASP A 175 9.68 10.94 4.39
C ASP A 175 10.73 10.30 5.32
N VAL A 176 10.36 9.16 5.90
CA VAL A 176 11.17 8.38 6.84
C VAL A 176 11.67 7.08 6.19
N THR A 177 11.79 7.09 4.86
CA THR A 177 12.32 5.98 4.06
C THR A 177 13.64 5.46 4.63
N GLY A 178 13.76 4.13 4.71
CA GLY A 178 14.91 3.41 5.26
C GLY A 178 14.76 3.04 6.74
N GLN A 179 13.74 3.53 7.45
CA GLN A 179 13.48 3.07 8.81
C GLN A 179 12.84 1.67 8.82
N PRO A 180 13.31 0.73 9.68
CA PRO A 180 12.67 -0.58 9.85
C PRO A 180 11.24 -0.46 10.40
N LEU A 181 10.34 -1.37 10.00
CA LEU A 181 8.95 -1.38 10.48
C LEU A 181 8.85 -1.49 12.01
N ALA A 182 9.73 -2.25 12.65
CA ALA A 182 9.79 -2.31 14.11
C ALA A 182 10.08 -0.93 14.75
N GLN A 183 10.98 -0.14 14.16
CA GLN A 183 11.28 1.21 14.62
C GLN A 183 10.08 2.14 14.38
N LEU A 184 9.45 2.05 13.21
CA LEU A 184 8.23 2.81 12.91
C LEU A 184 7.09 2.50 13.90
N CYS A 185 7.01 1.26 14.38
CA CYS A 185 6.04 0.90 15.42
C CYS A 185 6.31 1.63 16.74
N THR A 186 7.56 1.58 17.22
CA THR A 186 7.94 2.23 18.48
C THR A 186 7.83 3.76 18.41
N ASP A 187 8.26 4.36 17.29
CA ASP A 187 8.34 5.82 17.20
C ASP A 187 7.00 6.48 16.86
N TYR A 188 6.11 5.77 16.16
CA TYR A 188 4.88 6.35 15.62
C TYR A 188 3.63 5.59 16.03
N ILE A 189 3.57 4.28 15.81
CA ILE A 189 2.33 3.51 16.01
C ILE A 189 1.91 3.47 17.49
N GLU A 190 2.87 3.28 18.40
CA GLU A 190 2.63 3.28 19.85
C GLU A 190 2.13 4.64 20.36
N GLU A 191 2.49 5.73 19.69
CA GLU A 191 2.06 7.11 19.97
C GLU A 191 0.78 7.52 19.21
N GLY A 192 0.15 6.58 18.49
CA GLY A 192 -1.09 6.84 17.75
C GLY A 192 -0.90 7.58 16.41
N THR A 193 0.32 7.56 15.87
CA THR A 193 0.67 8.09 14.54
C THR A 193 0.69 6.94 13.51
N PRO A 194 -0.32 6.85 12.63
CA PRO A 194 -0.31 5.87 11.54
C PRO A 194 0.73 6.20 10.47
N VAL A 195 1.25 5.19 9.79
CA VAL A 195 2.38 5.32 8.85
C VAL A 195 1.98 4.83 7.47
N LEU A 196 2.29 5.61 6.43
CA LEU A 196 2.17 5.16 5.04
C LEU A 196 3.39 4.29 4.71
N VAL A 197 3.18 3.13 4.08
CA VAL A 197 4.23 2.14 3.81
C VAL A 197 4.09 1.57 2.40
N TRP A 198 5.19 1.45 1.68
CA TRP A 198 5.26 0.71 0.42
C TRP A 198 5.74 -0.72 0.68
N ALA A 199 4.91 -1.69 0.35
CA ALA A 199 5.23 -3.11 0.38
C ALA A 199 4.56 -3.78 -0.83
N THR A 200 4.81 -5.06 -1.07
CA THR A 200 4.22 -5.69 -2.25
C THR A 200 2.75 -6.05 -2.06
N MET A 201 2.00 -6.01 -3.16
CA MET A 201 0.58 -6.37 -3.20
C MET A 201 0.35 -7.79 -2.67
N ASP A 202 -0.64 -7.98 -1.80
CA ASP A 202 -0.93 -9.26 -1.13
C ASP A 202 0.29 -9.92 -0.44
N MET A 203 1.34 -9.14 -0.17
CA MET A 203 2.64 -9.60 0.34
C MET A 203 3.29 -10.70 -0.52
N VAL A 204 3.05 -10.73 -1.84
CA VAL A 204 3.75 -11.64 -2.77
C VAL A 204 5.11 -11.09 -3.20
N GLU A 205 6.01 -11.91 -3.72
CA GLU A 205 7.32 -11.44 -4.20
C GLU A 205 7.22 -10.32 -5.23
N SER A 206 8.10 -9.33 -5.11
CA SER A 206 8.32 -8.32 -6.15
C SER A 206 8.85 -8.96 -7.43
N ALA A 207 8.69 -8.27 -8.55
CA ALA A 207 9.18 -8.73 -9.85
C ALA A 207 9.70 -7.56 -10.70
N GLU A 208 10.44 -7.88 -11.75
CA GLU A 208 10.82 -6.91 -12.78
C GLU A 208 9.57 -6.44 -13.55
N GLY A 209 9.47 -5.14 -13.78
CA GLY A 209 8.32 -4.47 -14.38
C GLY A 209 8.61 -3.77 -15.70
N GLY A 210 7.83 -2.75 -16.01
CA GLY A 210 8.02 -1.92 -17.20
C GLY A 210 9.32 -1.13 -17.14
N VAL A 211 9.95 -0.90 -18.30
CA VAL A 211 11.18 -0.10 -18.43
C VAL A 211 10.91 1.11 -19.31
N TRP A 212 11.36 2.28 -18.88
CA TRP A 212 11.30 3.51 -19.66
C TRP A 212 12.54 4.37 -19.46
N GLN A 213 12.78 5.31 -20.37
CA GLN A 213 13.82 6.31 -20.20
C GLN A 213 13.32 7.46 -19.34
N THR A 214 14.12 7.85 -18.36
CA THR A 214 13.97 9.08 -17.57
C THR A 214 15.08 10.06 -17.94
N PRO A 215 15.00 11.34 -17.51
CA PRO A 215 16.10 12.29 -17.70
C PRO A 215 17.46 11.83 -17.14
N ASP A 216 17.45 10.98 -16.10
CA ASP A 216 18.65 10.48 -15.43
C ASP A 216 19.13 9.11 -15.96
N GLY A 217 18.40 8.52 -16.90
CA GLY A 217 18.71 7.22 -17.51
C GLY A 217 17.52 6.25 -17.52
N PRO A 218 17.73 5.00 -17.96
CA PRO A 218 16.68 3.99 -17.92
C PRO A 218 16.25 3.69 -16.48
N PHE A 219 14.95 3.58 -16.27
CA PHE A 219 14.33 3.17 -15.02
C PHE A 219 13.52 1.89 -15.26
N GLU A 220 13.62 0.94 -14.34
CA GLU A 220 12.87 -0.31 -14.34
C GLU A 220 11.95 -0.33 -13.12
N TRP A 221 10.65 -0.49 -13.37
CA TRP A 221 9.64 -0.56 -12.33
C TRP A 221 9.74 -1.86 -11.54
N VAL A 222 9.53 -1.78 -10.23
CA VAL A 222 9.36 -2.97 -9.40
C VAL A 222 7.87 -3.36 -9.41
N ALA A 223 7.53 -4.39 -10.15
CA ALA A 223 6.17 -4.91 -10.24
C ALA A 223 5.70 -5.52 -8.90
N ASN A 224 4.38 -5.61 -8.73
CA ASN A 224 3.70 -5.86 -7.46
C ASN A 224 3.90 -4.76 -6.41
N GLU A 225 4.36 -3.57 -6.80
CA GLU A 225 4.33 -2.38 -5.95
C GLU A 225 2.91 -2.15 -5.39
N HIS A 226 2.86 -1.76 -4.12
CA HIS A 226 1.62 -1.41 -3.43
C HIS A 226 1.92 -0.48 -2.25
N CYS A 227 0.90 0.29 -1.85
CA CYS A 227 1.00 1.22 -0.74
C CYS A 227 -0.19 1.11 0.21
N LEU A 228 0.13 1.00 1.50
CA LEU A 228 -0.76 0.63 2.59
C LEU A 228 -0.59 1.60 3.77
N VAL A 229 -1.57 1.64 4.69
CA VAL A 229 -1.43 2.39 5.95
C VAL A 229 -1.21 1.43 7.11
N LEU A 230 -0.03 1.43 7.71
CA LEU A 230 0.28 0.75 8.96
C LEU A 230 -0.45 1.44 10.11
N VAL A 231 -1.29 0.68 10.84
CA VAL A 231 -2.16 1.19 11.90
C VAL A 231 -1.99 0.47 13.23
N GLY A 232 -1.09 -0.50 13.31
CA GLY A 232 -0.91 -1.30 14.51
C GLY A 232 0.09 -2.43 14.32
N ALA A 233 0.50 -3.03 15.42
CA ALA A 233 1.22 -4.31 15.43
C ALA A 233 0.83 -5.13 16.66
N ASP A 234 0.94 -6.45 16.57
CA ASP A 234 0.97 -7.34 17.72
C ASP A 234 2.35 -8.03 17.82
N SER A 235 2.49 -9.10 18.60
CA SER A 235 3.77 -9.80 18.72
C SER A 235 4.26 -10.38 17.39
N ASN A 236 3.34 -10.82 16.53
CA ASN A 236 3.63 -11.61 15.33
C ASN A 236 3.20 -10.90 14.03
N HIS A 237 2.29 -9.92 14.09
CA HIS A 237 1.70 -9.31 12.90
C HIS A 237 1.84 -7.78 12.89
N TYR A 238 1.83 -7.23 11.67
CA TYR A 238 1.47 -5.84 11.40
C TYR A 238 0.02 -5.75 10.93
N PHE A 239 -0.67 -4.67 11.30
CA PHE A 239 -2.03 -4.38 10.87
C PHE A 239 -2.04 -3.22 9.87
N PHE A 240 -2.68 -3.42 8.73
CA PHE A 240 -2.76 -2.42 7.67
C PHE A 240 -4.21 -2.11 7.32
N ASN A 241 -4.51 -0.84 7.08
CA ASN A 241 -5.65 -0.48 6.22
C ASN A 241 -5.16 -0.57 4.77
N ASP A 242 -5.80 -1.45 3.99
CA ASP A 242 -5.41 -1.76 2.62
C ASP A 242 -6.44 -1.22 1.61
N PRO A 243 -6.03 -0.27 0.73
CA PRO A 243 -6.94 0.36 -0.22
C PRO A 243 -7.39 -0.59 -1.33
N SER A 244 -6.61 -1.63 -1.66
CA SER A 244 -6.94 -2.56 -2.74
C SER A 244 -8.11 -3.45 -2.34
N THR A 245 -8.10 -3.96 -1.11
CA THR A 245 -9.19 -4.79 -0.57
C THR A 245 -10.28 -3.95 0.10
N GLY A 246 -10.00 -2.69 0.43
CA GLY A 246 -10.91 -1.83 1.19
C GLY A 246 -11.19 -2.36 2.60
N ARG A 247 -10.21 -3.03 3.20
CA ARG A 247 -10.33 -3.74 4.49
C ARG A 247 -9.10 -3.50 5.34
N ARG A 248 -9.26 -3.68 6.65
CA ARG A 248 -8.12 -3.90 7.53
C ARG A 248 -7.63 -5.34 7.37
N VAL A 249 -6.35 -5.50 7.09
CA VAL A 249 -5.66 -6.78 6.92
C VAL A 249 -4.52 -6.90 7.93
N LYS A 250 -4.01 -8.11 8.10
CA LYS A 250 -2.82 -8.36 8.91
C LYS A 250 -1.93 -9.40 8.25
N TRP A 251 -0.63 -9.26 8.47
CA TRP A 251 0.39 -10.12 7.87
C TRP A 251 1.50 -10.37 8.90
N GLU A 252 2.13 -11.55 8.82
CA GLU A 252 3.25 -11.94 9.69
C GLU A 252 4.44 -10.97 9.48
N LYS A 253 5.08 -10.53 10.57
CA LYS A 253 6.10 -9.47 10.53
C LYS A 253 7.25 -9.77 9.56
N ASP A 254 7.85 -10.95 9.67
CA ASP A 254 9.00 -11.33 8.85
C ASP A 254 8.71 -11.23 7.35
N LEU A 255 7.49 -11.64 6.94
CA LEU A 255 7.08 -11.54 5.53
C LEU A 255 6.96 -10.07 5.11
N VAL A 256 6.29 -9.24 5.90
CA VAL A 256 6.10 -7.82 5.58
C VAL A 256 7.42 -7.08 5.53
N GLU A 257 8.34 -7.34 6.47
CA GLU A 257 9.67 -6.73 6.50
C GLU A 257 10.46 -7.04 5.23
N GLU A 258 10.37 -8.28 4.73
CA GLU A 258 10.98 -8.67 3.45
C GLU A 258 10.35 -7.92 2.26
N ARG A 259 9.01 -7.90 2.18
CA ARG A 259 8.29 -7.19 1.09
C ARG A 259 8.49 -5.68 1.10
N TYR A 260 8.60 -5.10 2.29
CA TYR A 260 8.92 -3.69 2.51
C TYR A 260 10.35 -3.37 2.05
N ALA A 261 11.31 -4.25 2.35
CA ALA A 261 12.69 -4.10 1.89
C ALA A 261 12.82 -4.16 0.36
N GLU A 262 12.05 -5.04 -0.30
CA GLU A 262 12.02 -5.16 -1.76
C GLU A 262 11.59 -3.86 -2.47
N LEU A 263 10.76 -3.03 -1.82
CA LEU A 263 10.34 -1.72 -2.33
C LEU A 263 11.14 -0.55 -1.75
N GLY A 264 12.33 -0.81 -1.20
CA GLY A 264 13.25 0.23 -0.75
C GLY A 264 12.90 0.85 0.60
N MET A 265 12.10 0.16 1.42
CA MET A 265 11.73 0.59 2.77
C MET A 265 11.11 2.00 2.79
N GLN A 266 10.20 2.29 1.86
CA GLN A 266 9.62 3.63 1.76
C GLN A 266 8.52 3.82 2.79
N ALA A 267 8.57 4.93 3.53
CA ALA A 267 7.57 5.26 4.52
C ALA A 267 7.39 6.77 4.69
N VAL A 268 6.14 7.18 4.93
CA VAL A 268 5.78 8.59 5.17
C VAL A 268 4.94 8.69 6.43
N VAL A 269 5.26 9.67 7.27
CA VAL A 269 4.55 9.97 8.51
C VAL A 269 4.06 11.41 8.53
N VAL A 270 3.06 11.66 9.38
CA VAL A 270 2.57 13.01 9.65
C VAL A 270 2.62 13.24 11.16
N SER A 271 3.35 14.27 11.57
CA SER A 271 3.41 14.72 12.96
C SER A 271 2.62 16.04 13.12
N ALA A 272 1.89 16.15 14.22
CA ALA A 272 1.22 17.41 14.56
C ALA A 272 2.30 18.46 14.89
N GLY A 273 2.16 19.66 14.30
CA GLY A 273 3.05 20.80 14.57
C GLY A 273 2.74 21.52 15.88
#